data_AF-A0A0G4MVK2-F1
#
_entry.id   AF-A0A0G4MVK2-F1
#
_cell.length_a   1.000
_cell.length_b   1.000
_cell.length_c   1.000
_cell.angle_alpha   90.00
_cell.angle_beta   90.00
_cell.angle_gamma   90.00
#
_symmetry.space_group_name_H-M   'P 1'
#
loop_
_entity.id
_entity.type
_entity.pdbx_description
1 polymer ?
#
loop_
_entity_poly.entity_id
_entity_poly.type
_entity_poly.pdbx_seq_one_letter_code
_entity_poly.pdbx_strand_id
1 'polypeptide(L)'
;GYNNLPRSTPNKSATIGAPLPINKLSDIIRTEAAMSGWSEVMPLILCAHDENFAWLNRKDDGTTAVRLANPKTAEYQVVRTTLLPGLLKT
;
A
#
# COMPACT_ATOMS: atom_id res chain seq x y z
N GLY A 1 23.33 -5.40 -32.50
CA GLY A 1 23.51 -6.51 -31.54
C GLY A 1 23.81 -5.94 -30.16
N TYR A 2 22.90 -6.14 -29.21
CA TYR A 2 23.02 -5.65 -27.82
C TYR A 2 24.35 -6.04 -27.16
N ASN A 3 24.94 -7.16 -27.59
CA ASN A 3 26.22 -7.68 -27.11
C ASN A 3 27.47 -6.89 -27.56
N ASN A 4 27.36 -5.98 -28.53
CA ASN A 4 28.48 -5.17 -29.03
C ASN A 4 28.60 -3.81 -28.35
N LEU A 5 27.78 -3.54 -27.33
CA LEU A 5 27.87 -2.31 -26.57
C LEU A 5 29.01 -2.41 -25.54
N PRO A 6 29.89 -1.39 -25.42
CA PRO A 6 30.92 -1.37 -24.41
C PRO A 6 30.28 -1.34 -23.02
N ARG A 7 30.55 -2.38 -22.22
CA ARG A 7 30.09 -2.46 -20.84
C ARG A 7 30.93 -1.53 -19.98
N SER A 8 30.36 -0.40 -19.56
CA SER A 8 30.97 0.48 -18.57
C SER A 8 30.18 0.39 -17.26
N THR A 9 30.85 0.08 -16.16
CA THR A 9 30.30 0.31 -14.82
C THR A 9 30.86 1.63 -14.28
N PRO A 10 30.06 2.44 -13.57
CA PRO A 10 30.57 3.67 -12.97
C PRO A 10 31.68 3.35 -11.94
N ASN A 11 32.86 3.96 -12.09
CA ASN A 11 34.05 3.75 -11.26
C ASN A 11 33.87 4.08 -9.76
N LYS A 12 32.74 4.67 -9.37
CA LYS A 12 32.31 4.87 -7.97
C LYS A 12 31.01 4.09 -7.74
N SER A 13 31.13 2.78 -7.58
CA SER A 13 29.99 1.87 -7.42
C SER A 13 29.64 1.54 -5.96
N ALA A 14 30.41 2.07 -4.99
CA ALA A 14 30.15 1.83 -3.57
C ALA A 14 29.20 2.90 -3.02
N THR A 15 27.91 2.55 -2.94
CA THR A 15 26.90 3.32 -2.21
C THR A 15 26.61 2.64 -0.88
N ILE A 16 26.43 3.43 0.18
CA ILE A 16 25.95 2.93 1.47
C ILE A 16 24.43 2.91 1.43
N GLY A 17 23.83 1.73 1.59
CA GLY A 17 22.38 1.60 1.70
C GLY A 17 21.88 2.16 3.03
N ALA A 18 20.75 2.86 3.00
CA ALA A 18 20.10 3.37 4.20
C ALA A 18 18.58 3.09 4.12
N PRO A 19 17.94 2.70 5.24
CA PRO A 19 16.50 2.51 5.26
C PRO A 19 15.79 3.86 5.26
N LEU A 20 14.60 3.92 4.64
CA LEU A 20 13.71 5.05 4.85
C LEU A 20 13.23 5.05 6.32
N PRO A 21 13.28 6.17 7.05
CA PRO A 21 12.93 6.20 8.47
C PRO A 21 11.54 5.65 8.79
N ILE A 22 10.54 5.89 7.91
CA ILE A 22 9.19 5.36 8.08
C ILE A 22 9.16 3.83 8.00
N ASN A 23 9.90 3.22 7.08
CA ASN A 23 9.96 1.76 6.94
C ASN A 23 10.62 1.14 8.17
N LYS A 24 11.72 1.73 8.66
CA LYS A 24 12.39 1.27 9.88
C LYS A 24 11.44 1.28 11.08
N LEU A 25 10.64 2.33 11.24
CA LEU A 25 9.62 2.40 12.29
C LEU A 25 8.53 1.34 12.09
N SER A 26 7.99 1.20 10.88
CA SER A 26 6.96 0.21 10.57
C SER A 26 7.44 -1.22 10.83
N ASP A 27 8.70 -1.52 10.54
CA ASP A 27 9.29 -2.84 10.79
C ASP A 27 9.35 -3.17 12.29
N ILE A 28 9.74 -2.20 13.12
CA ILE A 28 9.73 -2.36 14.59
C ILE A 28 8.30 -2.62 15.07
N ILE A 29 7.33 -1.79 14.67
CA ILE A 29 5.92 -1.93 15.09
C ILE A 29 5.35 -3.29 14.68
N ARG A 30 5.66 -3.77 13.47
CA ARG A 30 5.22 -5.07 12.97
C ARG A 30 5.72 -6.21 13.86
N THR A 31 7.00 -6.20 14.22
CA THR A 31 7.58 -7.22 15.10
C THR A 31 6.93 -7.20 16.48
N GLU A 32 6.75 -6.03 17.09
CA GLU A 32 6.10 -5.91 18.40
C GLU A 32 4.63 -6.35 18.37
N ALA A 33 3.89 -6.04 17.29
CA ALA A 33 2.51 -6.48 17.11
C ALA A 33 2.41 -8.01 17.01
N ALA A 34 3.32 -8.64 16.26
CA ALA A 34 3.40 -10.09 16.14
C ALA A 34 3.74 -10.76 17.49
N MET A 35 4.67 -10.18 18.26
CA MET A 35 5.00 -10.65 19.62
C MET A 35 3.82 -10.48 20.60
N SER A 36 2.93 -9.53 20.32
CA SER A 36 1.69 -9.31 21.05
C SER A 36 0.54 -10.21 20.60
N GLY A 37 0.80 -11.17 19.70
CA GLY A 37 -0.17 -12.17 19.23
C GLY A 37 -1.06 -11.73 18.07
N TRP A 38 -0.76 -10.61 17.41
CA TRP A 38 -1.50 -10.16 16.23
C TRP A 38 -0.94 -10.78 14.94
N SER A 39 -1.83 -11.10 14.00
CA SER A 39 -1.46 -11.56 12.66
C SER A 39 -1.55 -10.41 11.65
N GLU A 40 -0.47 -10.17 10.91
CA GLU A 40 -0.47 -9.18 9.82
C GLU A 40 -1.22 -9.74 8.60
N VAL A 41 -2.00 -8.89 7.93
CA VAL A 41 -2.69 -9.22 6.68
C VAL A 41 -2.39 -8.17 5.61
N MET A 42 -2.57 -8.55 4.34
CA MET A 42 -2.29 -7.70 3.19
C MET A 42 -3.55 -7.41 2.36
N PRO A 43 -4.39 -6.45 2.81
CA PRO A 43 -5.58 -6.08 2.06
C PRO A 43 -5.21 -5.32 0.78
N LEU A 44 -6.11 -5.35 -0.21
CA LEU A 44 -5.97 -4.63 -1.47
C LEU A 44 -6.15 -3.12 -1.28
N ILE A 45 -5.41 -2.31 -2.05
CA ILE A 45 -5.47 -0.83 -1.96
C ILE A 45 -6.75 -0.25 -2.56
N LEU A 46 -7.33 -0.96 -3.53
CA LEU A 46 -8.58 -0.59 -4.17
C LEU A 46 -9.75 -1.33 -3.51
N CYS A 47 -10.88 -0.64 -3.41
CA CYS A 47 -12.11 -1.17 -2.82
C CYS A 47 -13.36 -0.53 -3.45
N ALA A 48 -14.52 -1.05 -3.07
CA ALA A 48 -15.79 -0.42 -3.42
C ALA A 48 -16.01 0.87 -2.64
N HIS A 49 -16.77 1.81 -3.20
CA HIS A 49 -17.08 3.06 -2.51
C HIS A 49 -17.87 2.83 -1.22
N ASP A 50 -18.89 1.97 -1.28
CA ASP A 50 -19.75 1.66 -0.14
C ASP A 50 -18.97 0.98 1.00
N GLU A 51 -18.00 0.12 0.68
CA GLU A 51 -17.10 -0.52 1.65
C GLU A 51 -16.27 0.49 2.42
N ASN A 52 -15.80 1.52 1.73
CA ASN A 52 -14.93 2.52 2.32
C ASN A 52 -15.72 3.52 3.20
N PHE A 53 -17.04 3.63 3.00
CA PHE A 53 -17.89 4.63 3.65
C PHE A 53 -19.18 4.06 4.27
N ALA A 54 -20.15 3.71 3.44
CA ALA A 54 -21.51 3.36 3.87
C ALA A 54 -21.53 2.20 4.89
N TRP A 55 -20.75 1.13 4.64
CA TRP A 55 -20.70 -0.04 5.52
C TRP A 55 -19.97 0.22 6.85
N LEU A 56 -19.16 1.27 6.90
CA LEU A 56 -18.53 1.75 8.14
C LEU A 56 -19.35 2.84 8.84
N ASN A 57 -20.59 3.09 8.40
CA ASN A 57 -21.43 4.17 8.87
C ASN A 57 -20.73 5.55 8.78
N ARG A 58 -19.99 5.77 7.69
CA ARG A 58 -19.28 7.03 7.40
C ARG A 58 -19.87 7.69 6.18
N LYS A 59 -19.93 9.03 6.20
CA LYS A 59 -20.35 9.83 5.06
C LYS A 59 -19.13 10.21 4.22
N ASP A 60 -19.25 10.04 2.91
CA ASP A 60 -18.26 10.57 1.96
C ASP A 60 -18.43 12.10 1.84
N ASP A 61 -17.33 12.83 2.02
CA ASP A 61 -17.26 14.28 1.83
C ASP A 61 -17.01 14.67 0.37
N GLY A 62 -16.71 13.68 -0.48
CA GLY A 62 -16.38 13.87 -1.90
C GLY A 62 -14.96 14.36 -2.15
N THR A 63 -14.16 14.60 -1.11
CA THR A 63 -12.80 15.12 -1.19
C THR A 63 -11.74 14.18 -0.64
N THR A 64 -12.13 13.25 0.24
CA THR A 64 -11.19 12.36 0.94
C THR A 64 -10.81 11.13 0.10
N ALA A 65 -11.75 10.50 -0.60
CA ALA A 65 -11.47 9.31 -1.41
C ALA A 65 -11.13 9.66 -2.85
N VAL A 66 -10.05 9.07 -3.37
CA VAL A 66 -9.69 9.13 -4.78
C VAL A 66 -10.52 8.11 -5.56
N ARG A 67 -11.35 8.59 -6.49
CA ARG A 67 -12.19 7.75 -7.36
C ARG A 67 -11.48 7.44 -8.67
N LEU A 68 -11.50 6.17 -9.07
CA LEU A 68 -10.94 5.73 -10.35
C LEU A 68 -11.89 6.09 -11.49
N ALA A 69 -11.32 6.59 -12.59
CA ALA A 69 -12.09 6.78 -13.82
C ALA A 69 -12.34 5.42 -14.50
N ASN A 70 -13.59 5.14 -14.85
CA ASN A 70 -14.03 3.93 -15.56
C ASN A 70 -13.60 2.61 -14.85
N PRO A 71 -14.06 2.36 -13.61
CA PRO A 71 -13.74 1.14 -12.90
C PRO A 71 -14.37 -0.08 -13.60
N LYS A 72 -13.58 -1.15 -13.78
CA LYS A 72 -14.06 -2.38 -14.44
C LYS A 72 -14.97 -3.24 -13.55
N THR A 73 -14.74 -3.22 -12.23
CA THR A 73 -15.57 -3.94 -11.26
C THR A 73 -15.91 -3.02 -10.09
N ALA A 74 -16.94 -3.38 -9.33
CA ALA A 74 -17.35 -2.61 -8.15
C ALA A 74 -16.25 -2.53 -7.08
N GLU A 75 -15.40 -3.54 -6.98
CA GLU A 75 -14.27 -3.59 -6.03
C GLU A 75 -13.12 -2.65 -6.39
N TYR A 76 -13.14 -2.02 -7.58
CA TYR A 76 -12.08 -1.15 -8.08
C TYR A 76 -12.54 0.30 -8.30
N GLN A 77 -13.52 0.77 -7.52
CA GLN A 77 -14.08 2.11 -7.65
C GLN A 77 -13.21 3.19 -7.01
N VAL A 78 -12.64 2.91 -5.83
CA VAL A 78 -11.89 3.92 -5.05
C VAL A 78 -10.62 3.36 -4.44
N VAL A 79 -9.68 4.27 -4.16
CA VAL A 79 -8.54 4.00 -3.28
C VAL A 79 -9.02 4.05 -1.83
N ARG A 80 -8.71 3.01 -1.04
CA ARG A 80 -9.10 2.92 0.37
C ARG A 80 -8.56 4.12 1.16
N THR A 81 -9.37 4.66 2.06
CA THR A 81 -8.96 5.75 2.97
C THR A 81 -8.56 5.24 4.34
N THR A 82 -8.89 3.98 4.64
CA THR A 82 -8.51 3.28 5.88
C THR A 82 -8.21 1.81 5.62
N LEU A 83 -7.61 1.13 6.60
CA LEU A 83 -7.37 -0.32 6.54
C LEU A 83 -8.57 -1.16 7.01
N LEU A 84 -9.56 -0.54 7.67
CA LEU A 84 -10.69 -1.26 8.29
C LEU A 84 -11.52 -2.11 7.29
N PRO A 85 -11.92 -1.60 6.11
CA PRO A 85 -12.69 -2.42 5.17
C PRO A 85 -11.94 -3.68 4.74
N GLY A 86 -10.62 -3.56 4.54
CA GLY A 86 -9.78 -4.68 4.18
C GLY A 86 -9.63 -5.70 5.31
N LEU A 87 -9.50 -5.23 6.55
CA LEU A 87 -9.39 -6.09 7.74
C LEU A 87 -10.69 -6.82 8.08
N LEU A 88 -11.86 -6.24 7.81
CA LEU A 88 -13.16 -6.88 8.08
C LEU A 88 -13.53 -7.93 7.04
N LYS A 89 -12.86 -7.93 5.88
CA LYS A 89 -13.05 -8.93 4.82
C LYS A 89 -12.20 -10.18 5.00
N THR A 90 -11.13 -10.10 5.81
CA THR A 90 -10.21 -11.21 6.10
C THR A 90 -10.70 -12.01 7.29
#